data_AF-A0A7X1LU76-F1
#
_entry.id   AF-A0A7X1LU76-F1
#
_cell.length_a   1.000
_cell.length_b   1.000
_cell.length_c   1.000
_cell.angle_alpha   90.00
_cell.angle_beta   90.00
_cell.angle_gamma   90.00
#
_symmetry.space_group_name_H-M   'P 1'
#
loop_
_entity.id
_entity.type
_entity.pdbx_description
1 polymer ?
#
loop_
_entity_poly.entity_id
_entity_poly.type
_entity_poly.pdbx_seq_one_letter_code
_entity_poly.pdbx_strand_id
1 'polypeptide(L)' 'MPRPDHTHPLPPASTLVLFTDGLIERRGQDIDTGLRELAVRAAGLATAPLERMCDALITRQDVYDDDVALLALRMPDAP' A
#
# COMPACT_ATOMS: atom_id res chain seq x y z
N MET A 1 24.28 -9.91 -2.67
CA MET A 1 23.34 -9.97 -1.53
C MET A 1 22.26 -11.00 -1.86
N PRO A 2 21.87 -11.88 -0.93
CA PRO A 2 20.73 -12.77 -1.12
C PRO A 2 19.44 -11.95 -1.30
N ARG A 3 18.51 -12.43 -2.13
CA ARG A 3 17.17 -11.86 -2.30
C ARG A 3 16.18 -12.81 -1.66
N PRO A 4 15.72 -12.54 -0.42
CA PRO A 4 14.73 -13.40 0.21
C PRO A 4 13.41 -13.35 -0.56
N ASP A 5 12.68 -14.46 -0.55
CA ASP A 5 11.32 -14.57 -1.07
C ASP A 5 10.34 -14.95 0.05
N HIS A 6 9.05 -14.76 -0.22
CA HIS A 6 7.98 -15.12 0.71
C HIS A 6 6.74 -15.50 -0.09
N THR A 7 5.96 -16.47 0.40
CA THR A 7 4.67 -16.87 -0.16
C THR A 7 3.57 -16.70 0.87
N HIS A 8 2.45 -16.07 0.49
CA HIS A 8 1.27 -15.93 1.35
C HIS A 8 -0.01 -16.13 0.52
N PRO A 9 -0.91 -17.04 0.91
CA PRO A 9 -2.18 -17.22 0.20
C PRO A 9 -3.10 -16.02 0.43
N LEU A 10 -3.69 -15.50 -0.65
CA LEU A 10 -4.67 -14.42 -0.60
C LEU A 10 -6.08 -14.97 -0.84
N PRO A 11 -7.04 -14.75 0.08
CA PRO A 11 -8.44 -15.09 -0.15
C PRO A 11 -9.04 -14.39 -1.38
N PRO A 12 -10.14 -14.91 -1.94
CA PRO A 12 -10.90 -14.20 -2.97
C PRO A 12 -11.29 -12.78 -2.53
N ALA A 13 -11.42 -11.87 -3.50
CA ALA A 13 -11.70 -10.44 -3.28
C ALA A 13 -10.65 -9.66 -2.46
N SER A 14 -9.56 -10.29 -2.02
CA SER A 14 -8.47 -9.60 -1.31
C SER A 14 -7.82 -8.54 -2.19
N THR A 15 -7.39 -7.44 -1.59
CA THR A 15 -6.59 -6.41 -2.27
C THR A 15 -5.18 -6.41 -1.69
N LEU A 16 -4.17 -6.66 -2.54
CA LEU A 16 -2.75 -6.55 -2.21
C LEU A 16 -2.25 -5.17 -2.65
N VAL A 17 -1.56 -4.49 -1.74
CA VAL A 17 -0.91 -3.20 -1.98
C VAL A 17 0.59 -3.36 -1.79
N LEU A 18 1.37 -3.04 -2.81
CA LEU A 18 2.83 -3.00 -2.81
C LEU A 18 3.27 -1.55 -3.05
N PHE A 19 4.28 -1.09 -2.32
CA PHE A 19 4.72 0.30 -2.38
C PHE A 19 6.22 0.41 -2.13
N THR A 20 6.81 1.52 -2.57
CA THR A 20 8.14 1.96 -2.14
C THR A 20 8.07 2.69 -0.80
N ASP A 21 9.14 2.61 -0.03
CA ASP A 21 9.31 3.24 1.28
C ASP A 21 8.99 4.75 1.29
N GLY A 22 9.27 5.48 0.20
CA GLY A 22 8.90 6.89 0.03
C GLY A 22 7.42 7.21 0.29
N LEU A 23 6.52 6.23 0.23
CA LEU A 23 5.10 6.41 0.58
C LEU A 23 4.85 6.55 2.09
N ILE A 24 5.68 5.92 2.93
CA ILE A 24 5.51 5.86 4.38
C ILE A 24 6.62 6.55 5.16
N GLU A 25 7.82 6.69 4.59
CA GLU A 25 8.96 7.34 5.23
C GLU A 25 8.79 8.86 5.25
N ARG A 26 9.03 9.45 6.42
CA ARG A 26 9.12 10.90 6.61
C ARG A 26 10.23 11.23 7.58
N ARG A 27 10.93 12.34 7.38
CA ARG A 27 11.93 12.83 8.33
C ARG A 27 11.32 13.04 9.72
N GLY A 28 11.86 12.33 10.71
CA GLY A 28 11.45 12.45 12.11
C GLY A 28 10.19 11.67 12.49
N GLN A 29 9.62 10.87 11.57
CA GLN A 29 8.54 9.94 11.87
C GLN A 29 9.05 8.50 11.83
N ASP A 30 8.56 7.69 12.76
CA ASP A 30 8.84 6.26 12.79
C ASP A 30 8.12 5.51 11.66
N ILE A 31 8.83 4.58 11.00
CA ILE A 31 8.36 3.80 9.84
C ILE A 31 7.10 3.02 10.21
N ASP A 32 7.06 2.42 11.41
CA ASP A 32 5.89 1.66 11.87
C ASP A 32 4.64 2.54 11.96
N THR A 33 4.82 3.83 12.24
CA THR A 33 3.71 4.78 12.26
C THR A 33 3.20 5.08 10.85
N GLY A 34 4.10 5.32 9.89
CA GLY A 34 3.73 5.47 8.48
C GLY A 34 3.02 4.24 7.92
N LEU A 35 3.53 3.04 8.24
CA LEU A 35 2.96 1.77 7.83
C LEU A 35 1.55 1.55 8.41
N ARG A 36 1.34 1.85 9.69
CA ARG A 36 0.04 1.72 10.35
C ARG A 36 -1.00 2.68 9.78
N GLU A 37 -0.61 3.93 9.54
CA GLU A 37 -1.47 4.92 8.88
C GLU A 37 -1.87 4.45 7.48
N LEU A 38 -0.92 3.93 6.70
CA LEU A 38 -1.18 3.39 5.37
C LEU A 38 -2.15 2.21 5.44
N ALA A 39 -1.93 1.26 6.36
CA ALA A 39 -2.79 0.09 6.54
C ALA A 39 -4.23 0.48 6.89
N VAL A 40 -4.43 1.45 7.80
CA VAL A 40 -5.76 1.96 8.16
C VAL A 40 -6.47 2.59 6.95
N ARG A 41 -5.76 3.41 6.17
CA ARG A 41 -6.32 4.05 4.97
C ARG A 41 -6.68 3.04 3.89
N ALA A 42 -5.78 2.08 3.63
CA ALA A 42 -6.01 1.02 2.66
C ALA A 42 -7.21 0.15 3.04
N ALA A 43 -7.34 -0.20 4.33
CA ALA A 43 -8.50 -0.94 4.83
C ALA A 43 -9.81 -0.18 4.62
N GLY A 44 -9.84 1.14 4.86
CA GLY A 44 -11.01 1.99 4.60
C GLY A 44 -11.40 2.09 3.12
N LEU A 45 -10.49 1.75 2.20
CA LEU A 45 -10.68 1.80 0.75
C LEU A 45 -10.78 0.41 0.12
N ALA A 46 -10.82 -0.66 0.91
CA ALA A 46 -10.68 -2.03 0.41
C ALA A 46 -11.72 -2.44 -0.64
N THR A 47 -12.90 -1.80 -0.65
CA THR A 47 -13.98 -2.04 -1.62
C THR A 47 -14.06 -0.99 -2.74
N ALA A 48 -13.26 0.08 -2.67
CA ALA A 48 -13.24 1.12 -3.70
C ALA A 48 -12.68 0.57 -5.03
N PRO A 49 -12.99 1.20 -6.19
CA PRO A 49 -12.25 0.95 -7.41
C PRO A 49 -10.75 1.15 -7.20
N LEU A 50 -9.91 0.27 -7.76
CA LEU A 50 -8.46 0.29 -7.52
C LEU A 50 -7.81 1.63 -7.88
N GLU A 51 -8.21 2.24 -8.98
CA GLU A 51 -7.72 3.56 -9.39
C GLU A 51 -7.98 4.61 -8.30
N ARG A 52 -9.21 4.67 -7.77
CA ARG A 52 -9.55 5.58 -6.66
C ARG A 52 -8.79 5.25 -5.38
N MET A 53 -8.57 3.97 -5.10
CA MET A 53 -7.76 3.57 -3.96
C MET A 53 -6.32 4.07 -4.13
N CYS A 54 -5.71 3.85 -5.29
CA CYS A 54 -4.36 4.31 -5.59
C CYS A 54 -4.24 5.83 -5.47
N ASP A 55 -5.15 6.58 -6.11
CA ASP A 55 -5.19 8.03 -6.01
C ASP A 55 -5.32 8.47 -4.55
N ALA A 56 -6.29 7.92 -3.82
CA ALA A 56 -6.50 8.28 -2.43
C ALA A 56 -5.25 7.97 -1.59
N LEU A 57 -4.58 6.82 -1.80
CA LEU A 57 -3.38 6.44 -1.06
C LEU A 57 -2.18 7.36 -1.37
N ILE A 58 -2.00 7.77 -2.62
CA ILE A 58 -0.93 8.66 -3.11
C ILE A 58 -1.22 10.15 -2.84
N THR A 59 -2.48 10.58 -2.68
CA THR A 59 -2.82 12.01 -2.52
C THR A 59 -2.58 12.51 -1.08
N ARG A 60 -1.47 12.11 -0.45
CA ARG A 60 -1.00 12.76 0.77
C ARG A 60 -0.34 14.08 0.39
N GLN A 61 -0.73 15.16 1.06
CA GLN A 61 -0.31 16.54 0.77
C GLN A 61 1.14 16.86 1.19
N ASP A 62 1.95 15.84 1.44
CA ASP A 62 3.32 15.99 1.94
C ASP A 62 4.30 16.01 0.76
N VAL A 63 5.39 16.78 0.89
CA VAL A 63 6.54 16.66 -0.02
C VAL A 63 7.13 15.26 0.20
N TYR A 64 7.04 14.40 -0.81
CA TYR A 64 7.73 13.12 -0.78
C TYR A 64 9.24 13.38 -0.77
N ASP A 65 9.91 12.87 0.27
CA ASP A 65 11.37 12.98 0.41
C ASP A 65 12.12 12.01 -0.53
N ASP A 66 11.41 11.02 -1.09
CA ASP A 66 11.93 9.97 -1.99
C ASP A 66 10.88 9.56 -3.06
N ASP A 67 11.28 8.74 -4.02
CA ASP A 67 10.43 8.24 -5.10
C ASP A 67 9.27 7.37 -4.59
N VAL A 68 8.06 7.70 -5.03
CA VAL A 68 6.84 6.98 -4.67
C VAL A 68 6.32 6.15 -5.84
N ALA A 69 6.22 4.85 -5.63
CA ALA A 69 5.48 3.94 -6.48
C ALA A 69 4.47 3.12 -5.65
N LEU A 70 3.31 2.86 -6.26
CA LEU A 70 2.23 2.06 -5.68
C LEU A 70 1.70 1.10 -6.74
N LEU A 71 1.56 -0.16 -6.37
CA LEU A 71 0.91 -1.19 -7.16
C LEU A 71 -0.20 -1.83 -6.33
N ALA A 72 -1.42 -1.83 -6.87
CA ALA A 72 -2.56 -2.49 -6.25
C ALA A 72 -3.09 -3.60 -7.16
N LEU A 73 -3.36 -4.76 -6.56
CA LEU A 73 -3.95 -5.92 -7.23
C LEU A 73 -5.18 -6.37 -6.43
N ARG A 74 -6.30 -6.62 -7.09
CA ARG A 74 -7.46 -7.27 -6.47
C ARG A 74 -7.58 -8.70 -7.00
N MET A 75 -7.65 -9.65 -6.08
CA MET A 75 -7.96 -11.04 -6.41
C MET A 75 -9.40 -11.11 -6.92
N PRO A 76 -9.68 -11.93 -7.94
CA PRO A 76 -11.05 -12.16 -8.38
C PRO A 76 -11.90 -12.72 -7.23
N ASP A 77 -13.21 -12.61 -7.39
CA ASP A 77 -14.15 -13.31 -6.54
C ASP A 77 -13.98 -14.83 -6.68
N ALA A 78 -14.53 -15.57 -5.73
CA ALA A 78 -14.63 -17.02 -5.87
C ALA A 78 -15.45 -17.34 -7.14
N PRO A 79 -15.08 -18.40 -7.89
CA PRO A 79 -15.83 -18.82 -9.07
C PRO A 79 -17.28 -19.19 -8.75
#